data_AF-A0A537GLQ2-F1
#
_entry.id   AF-A0A537GLQ2-F1
#
_cell.length_a   1.000
_cell.length_b   1.000
_cell.length_c   1.000
_cell.angle_alpha   90.00
_cell.angle_beta   90.00
_cell.angle_gamma   90.00
#
_symmetry.space_group_name_H-M   'P 1'
#
loop_
_entity.id
_entity.type
_entity.pdbx_description
1 polymer ?
#
loop_
_entity_poly.entity_id
_entity_poly.type
_entity_poly.pdbx_seq_one_letter_code
_entity_poly.pdbx_strand_id
1 'polypeptide(L)'
;MTRNLRMRRFFLVSLLLALLPLSFSITRNPVHVARANPSTLTVPGQYPTIGDAINAAGPGDTIQVSSGTYLENLNISKSLN
;
A
#
# COMPACT_ATOMS: atom_id res chain seq x y z
N MET A 1 -55.75 37.13 20.19
CA MET A 1 -55.35 35.71 20.27
C MET A 1 -54.13 35.48 19.37
N THR A 2 -52.96 35.98 19.77
CA THR A 2 -51.72 36.01 18.95
C THR A 2 -50.82 34.83 19.31
N ARG A 3 -51.16 33.65 18.78
CA ARG A 3 -50.48 32.38 19.07
C ARG A 3 -49.29 32.14 18.12
N ASN A 4 -48.11 32.02 18.72
CA ASN A 4 -47.16 30.94 18.40
C ASN A 4 -46.42 30.99 17.03
N LEU A 5 -46.21 32.17 16.43
CA LEU A 5 -45.46 32.26 15.16
C LEU A 5 -43.92 32.25 15.34
N ARG A 6 -43.41 32.62 16.52
CA ARG A 6 -41.95 32.61 16.83
C ARG A 6 -41.38 31.20 17.04
N MET A 7 -42.13 30.27 17.63
CA MET A 7 -41.67 28.90 17.95
C MET A 7 -41.61 27.95 16.73
N ARG A 8 -42.45 28.16 15.70
CA ARG A 8 -42.47 27.34 14.48
C ARG A 8 -41.22 27.54 13.61
N ARG A 9 -40.64 28.74 13.63
CA ARG A 9 -39.42 29.08 12.89
C ARG A 9 -38.17 28.43 13.48
N PHE A 10 -38.10 28.27 14.80
CA PHE A 10 -37.01 27.56 15.47
C PHE A 10 -37.13 26.03 15.34
N PHE A 11 -38.35 25.48 15.35
CA PHE A 11 -38.58 24.04 15.17
C PHE A 11 -38.22 23.54 13.76
N LEU A 12 -38.46 24.35 12.72
CA LEU A 12 -38.12 23.98 11.34
C LEU A 12 -36.61 23.96 11.08
N VAL A 13 -35.84 24.85 11.71
CA VAL A 13 -34.37 24.89 11.58
C VAL A 13 -33.73 23.70 12.30
N SER A 14 -34.26 23.29 13.47
CA SER A 14 -33.81 22.09 14.19
C SER A 14 -34.16 20.78 13.47
N LEU A 15 -35.26 20.73 12.71
CA LEU A 15 -35.68 19.56 11.94
C LEU A 15 -34.88 19.44 10.62
N LEU A 16 -34.40 20.56 10.07
CA LEU A 16 -33.60 20.62 8.84
C LEU A 16 -32.10 20.32 9.09
N LEU A 17 -31.55 20.64 10.27
CA LEU A 17 -30.14 20.43 10.60
C LEU A 17 -29.80 18.97 11.02
N ALA A 18 -30.82 18.15 11.30
CA ALA A 18 -30.67 16.75 11.69
C ALA A 18 -30.51 15.77 10.49
N LEU A 19 -30.53 16.28 9.25
CA LEU A 19 -30.53 15.49 8.01
C LEU A 19 -29.23 15.61 7.17
N LEU A 20 -28.13 16.10 7.75
CA LEU A 20 -26.83 16.27 7.07
C LEU A 20 -25.66 15.92 8.03
N PRO A 21 -24.79 14.93 7.78
CA PRO A 21 -24.92 13.68 7.04
C PRO A 21 -24.50 12.46 7.93
N LEU A 22 -25.40 11.51 8.20
CA LEU A 22 -25.02 10.23 8.83
C LEU A 22 -24.47 9.21 7.81
N SER A 23 -23.87 9.71 6.72
CA SER A 23 -23.43 8.90 5.57
C SER A 23 -22.02 9.26 5.11
N PHE A 24 -21.18 9.86 5.95
CA PHE A 24 -19.74 9.77 5.69
C PHE A 24 -19.26 8.42 6.21
N SER A 25 -19.68 7.35 5.52
CA SER A 25 -19.00 6.07 5.62
C SER A 25 -17.58 6.33 5.16
N ILE A 26 -16.68 6.53 6.11
CA ILE A 26 -15.25 6.49 5.85
C ILE A 26 -15.02 5.09 5.30
N THR A 27 -14.96 4.96 3.97
CA THR A 27 -14.35 3.81 3.33
C THR A 27 -12.93 3.82 3.83
N ARG A 28 -12.68 3.09 4.92
CA ARG A 28 -11.34 2.70 5.30
C ARG A 28 -10.90 1.80 4.15
N ASN A 29 -10.34 2.39 3.09
CA ASN A 29 -9.52 1.61 2.18
C ASN A 29 -8.43 1.04 3.08
N PRO A 30 -8.43 -0.29 3.33
CA PRO A 30 -7.30 -0.86 4.04
C PRO A 30 -6.09 -0.50 3.18
N VAL A 31 -5.17 0.28 3.76
CA VAL A 31 -3.84 0.40 3.18
C VAL A 31 -3.29 -1.00 3.30
N HIS A 32 -3.40 -1.77 2.22
CA HIS A 32 -2.65 -2.99 2.08
C HIS A 32 -1.20 -2.54 2.06
N VAL A 33 -0.57 -2.58 3.23
CA VAL A 33 0.88 -2.57 3.31
C VAL A 33 1.25 -3.85 2.58
N ALA A 34 1.59 -3.72 1.29
CA ALA A 34 2.13 -4.82 0.53
C ALA A 34 3.41 -5.20 1.26
N ARG A 35 3.29 -6.20 2.15
CA ARG A 35 4.44 -6.73 2.86
C ARG A 35 5.33 -7.28 1.77
N ALA A 36 6.52 -6.71 1.61
CA ALA A 36 7.54 -7.36 0.80
C ALA A 36 7.63 -8.79 1.35
N ASN A 37 7.30 -9.76 0.52
CA ASN A 37 7.42 -11.17 0.88
C ASN A 37 8.74 -11.62 0.27
N PRO A 38 9.81 -11.78 1.09
CA PRO A 38 11.10 -12.21 0.61
C PRO A 38 10.98 -13.43 -0.30
N SER A 39 11.55 -13.32 -1.49
CA SER A 39 11.64 -14.38 -2.47
C SER A 39 13.08 -14.83 -2.64
N THR A 40 13.25 -16.10 -3.00
CA THR A 40 14.56 -16.65 -3.35
C THR A 40 14.71 -16.63 -4.86
N LEU A 41 15.72 -15.91 -5.36
CA LEU A 41 16.06 -15.82 -6.78
C LEU A 41 17.25 -16.74 -7.05
N THR A 42 17.07 -17.71 -7.94
CA THR A 42 18.09 -18.72 -8.23
C THR A 42 18.90 -18.40 -9.47
N VAL A 43 20.22 -18.58 -9.38
CA VAL A 43 21.16 -18.47 -10.51
C VAL A 43 21.90 -19.80 -10.67
N PRO A 44 21.96 -20.40 -11.88
CA PRO A 44 21.43 -19.91 -13.15
C PRO A 44 19.94 -20.27 -13.41
N GLY A 45 19.21 -20.76 -12.39
CA GLY A 45 17.90 -21.39 -12.56
C GLY A 45 16.80 -20.43 -13.06
N GLN A 46 16.46 -19.41 -12.28
CA GLN A 46 15.49 -18.38 -12.66
C GLN A 46 16.12 -17.25 -13.45
N TYR A 47 17.36 -16.88 -13.12
CA TYR A 47 18.11 -15.83 -13.79
C TYR A 47 19.42 -16.40 -14.33
N PRO A 48 19.79 -16.12 -15.60
CA PRO A 48 20.97 -16.69 -16.21
C PRO A 48 22.28 -16.09 -15.68
N THR A 49 22.24 -14.88 -15.09
CA THR A 49 23.39 -14.15 -14.56
C THR A 49 23.14 -13.66 -13.14
N ILE A 50 24.22 -13.38 -12.40
CA ILE A 50 24.13 -12.79 -11.06
C ILE A 50 23.60 -11.35 -11.18
N GLY A 51 24.03 -10.59 -12.18
CA GLY A 51 23.56 -9.23 -12.43
C GLY A 51 22.04 -9.14 -12.65
N ASP A 52 21.45 -10.07 -13.40
CA ASP A 52 20.00 -10.08 -13.63
C ASP A 52 19.21 -10.36 -12.35
N ALA A 53 19.69 -11.29 -11.51
CA ALA A 53 19.11 -11.56 -10.21
C ALA A 53 19.21 -10.33 -9.28
N ILE A 54 20.35 -9.63 -9.28
CA ILE A 54 20.53 -8.38 -8.53
C ILE A 54 19.53 -7.34 -9.00
N ASN A 55 19.37 -7.13 -10.31
CA ASN A 55 18.43 -6.14 -10.84
C ASN A 55 16.99 -6.45 -10.40
N ALA A 56 16.61 -7.73 -10.39
CA ALA A 56 15.28 -8.18 -9.99
C ALA A 56 15.01 -8.17 -8.47
N ALA A 57 16.04 -8.32 -7.63
CA ALA A 57 15.89 -8.45 -6.18
C ALA A 57 15.19 -7.25 -5.52
N GLY A 58 14.07 -7.48 -4.86
CA GLY A 58 13.42 -6.54 -3.97
C GLY A 58 14.04 -6.53 -2.56
N PRO A 59 13.61 -5.59 -1.69
CA PRO A 59 14.06 -5.56 -0.30
C PRO A 59 13.73 -6.85 0.43
N GLY A 60 14.77 -7.50 0.99
CA GLY A 60 14.65 -8.74 1.75
C GLY A 60 14.76 -10.02 0.93
N ASP A 61 14.82 -9.94 -0.40
CA ASP A 61 15.05 -11.12 -1.24
C ASP A 61 16.43 -11.73 -1.02
N THR A 62 16.56 -13.02 -1.34
CA THR A 62 17.81 -13.78 -1.25
C THR A 62 18.21 -14.28 -2.63
N ILE A 63 19.44 -14.02 -3.04
CA ILE A 63 19.98 -14.52 -4.30
C ILE A 63 20.76 -15.82 -4.01
N GLN A 64 20.23 -16.96 -4.45
CA GLN A 64 20.85 -18.26 -4.31
C GLN A 64 21.64 -18.61 -5.57
N VAL A 65 22.97 -18.60 -5.46
CA VAL A 65 23.88 -18.90 -6.58
C VAL A 65 24.37 -20.34 -6.47
N SER A 66 24.13 -21.12 -7.53
CA SER A 66 24.66 -22.48 -7.65
C SER A 66 26.17 -22.44 -7.87
N SER A 67 26.88 -23.45 -7.38
CA SER A 67 28.34 -23.56 -7.52
C SER A 67 28.78 -23.44 -8.98
N GLY A 68 29.72 -22.54 -9.25
CA GLY A 68 30.26 -22.30 -10.60
C GLY A 68 31.13 -21.05 -10.64
N THR A 69 31.76 -20.82 -11.79
CA THR A 69 32.53 -19.59 -12.05
C THR A 69 31.69 -18.65 -12.91
N TYR A 70 31.45 -17.45 -12.42
CA TYR A 70 30.68 -16.40 -13.11
C TYR A 70 31.62 -15.21 -13.35
N LEU A 71 31.98 -14.98 -14.61
CA LEU A 71 32.84 -13.86 -15.00
C LEU A 71 31.97 -12.65 -15.34
N GLU A 72 31.67 -11.82 -14.35
CA GLU A 72 30.77 -10.67 -14.48
C GLU A 72 31.41 -9.41 -13.87
N ASN A 73 31.04 -8.24 -14.39
CA ASN A 73 31.35 -6.95 -13.79
C ASN A 73 30.07 -6.36 -13.18
N LEU A 74 30.00 -6.30 -11.85
CA LEU A 74 28.78 -5.94 -11.12
C LEU A 74 28.83 -4.50 -10.60
N ASN A 75 27.72 -3.77 -10.78
CA ASN A 75 27.49 -2.48 -10.12
C ASN A 75 26.33 -2.61 -9.13
N ILE A 76 26.64 -2.66 -7.83
CA ILE A 76 25.65 -2.89 -6.77
C ILE A 76 25.34 -1.58 -6.07
N SER A 77 24.18 -1.01 -6.36
CA SER A 77 23.72 0.29 -5.81
C SER A 77 22.62 0.16 -4.74
N LYS A 78 22.29 -1.06 -4.33
CA LYS A 78 21.28 -1.36 -3.31
C LYS A 78 21.75 -2.44 -2.35
N SER A 79 21.17 -2.47 -1.15
CA SER A 79 21.45 -3.50 -0.14
C SER A 79 20.91 -4.86 -0.56
N LEU A 80 21.71 -5.90 -0.36
CA LEU A 80 21.40 -7.31 -0.64
C LEU A 80 21.74 -8.16 0.59
N ASN A 81 21.09 -9.33 0.71
CA ASN A 81 21.23 -10.23 1.85
C ASN A 81 21.59 -11.66 1.42
#